data_AF-A0A9P8RL79-F1
#
_entry.id   AF-A0A9P8RL79-F1
#
_cell.length_a   1.000
_cell.length_b   1.000
_cell.length_c   1.000
_cell.angle_alpha   90.00
_cell.angle_beta   90.00
_cell.angle_gamma   90.00
#
_symmetry.space_group_name_H-M   'P 1'
#
loop_
_entity.id
_entity.type
_entity.pdbx_description
1 polymer ?
#
loop_
_entity_poly.entity_id
_entity_poly.type
_entity_poly.pdbx_seq_one_letter_code
_entity_poly.pdbx_strand_id
1 'polypeptide(L)'
;MYRGDMEVHRERMNISNSRAAKSNKNRILVAIDFGTTYSAIAWVRATARGGSQPQGIIQNWPGKANTEDKVPTKMGLPRQRPEDEI
;
A
#
# COMPACT_ATOMS: atom_id res chain seq x y z
N MET A 1 -29.11 -23.45 -60.25
CA MET A 1 -28.80 -23.81 -58.86
C MET A 1 -28.06 -22.63 -58.24
N TYR A 2 -28.70 -21.93 -57.31
CA TYR A 2 -28.17 -20.72 -56.65
C TYR A 2 -27.10 -21.11 -55.62
N ARG A 3 -25.89 -20.56 -55.76
CA ARG A 3 -24.85 -20.59 -54.74
C ARG A 3 -24.93 -19.28 -53.97
N GLY A 4 -25.64 -19.29 -52.85
CA GLY A 4 -25.66 -18.17 -51.92
C GLY A 4 -24.42 -18.25 -51.03
N ASP A 5 -23.50 -17.31 -51.21
CA ASP A 5 -22.39 -17.09 -50.29
C ASP A 5 -22.97 -16.63 -48.95
N MET A 6 -23.07 -17.55 -47.98
CA MET A 6 -23.40 -17.23 -46.60
C MET A 6 -22.16 -16.62 -45.94
N GLU A 7 -21.97 -15.32 -46.12
CA GLU A 7 -21.05 -14.54 -45.32
C GLU A 7 -21.59 -14.45 -43.89
N VAL A 8 -21.03 -15.28 -42.99
CA VAL A 8 -21.41 -15.29 -41.57
C VAL A 8 -20.87 -14.01 -40.93
N HIS A 9 -21.70 -12.98 -40.89
CA HIS A 9 -21.40 -11.75 -40.17
C HIS A 9 -21.47 -12.02 -38.66
N ARG A 10 -20.35 -12.48 -38.08
CA ARG A 10 -20.18 -12.55 -36.62
C ARG A 10 -19.92 -11.14 -36.11
N GLU A 11 -21.00 -10.42 -35.83
CA GLU A 11 -20.94 -9.19 -35.05
C GLU A 11 -20.44 -9.54 -33.64
N ARG A 12 -19.13 -9.37 -33.43
CA ARG A 12 -18.53 -9.46 -32.11
C ARG A 12 -19.06 -8.26 -31.34
N MET A 13 -20.03 -8.49 -30.45
CA MET A 13 -20.36 -7.53 -29.40
C MET A 13 -19.05 -7.18 -28.68
N ASN A 14 -18.54 -5.98 -28.97
CA ASN A 14 -17.52 -5.33 -28.20
C ASN A 14 -18.17 -5.00 -26.85
N ILE A 15 -18.21 -5.98 -25.95
CA ILE A 15 -18.33 -5.72 -24.53
C ILE A 15 -17.05 -4.96 -24.21
N SER A 16 -17.14 -3.65 -24.38
CA SER A 16 -16.20 -2.70 -23.84
C SER A 16 -16.31 -2.97 -22.35
N ASN A 17 -15.43 -3.84 -21.82
CA ASN A 17 -15.12 -3.88 -20.41
C ASN A 17 -14.77 -2.44 -20.11
N SER A 18 -15.75 -1.72 -19.56
CA SER A 18 -15.63 -0.33 -19.21
C SER A 18 -14.45 -0.34 -18.26
N ARG A 19 -13.31 0.12 -18.79
CA ARG A 19 -12.02 0.17 -18.12
C ARG A 19 -12.35 0.54 -16.69
N ALA A 20 -12.18 -0.43 -15.78
CA ALA A 20 -12.24 -0.21 -14.35
C ALA A 20 -11.59 1.14 -14.14
N ALA A 21 -12.40 2.13 -13.76
CA ALA A 21 -11.99 3.53 -13.77
C ALA A 21 -10.60 3.56 -13.16
N LYS A 22 -9.60 3.96 -13.96
CA LYS A 22 -8.20 4.02 -13.55
C LYS A 22 -8.14 4.99 -12.37
N SER A 23 -8.42 4.46 -11.19
CA SER A 23 -8.18 5.09 -9.92
C SER A 23 -6.65 5.06 -9.85
N ASN A 24 -6.02 6.10 -10.41
CA ASN A 24 -4.63 6.50 -10.17
C ASN A 24 -4.47 6.88 -8.69
N LYS A 25 -4.87 5.98 -7.79
CA LYS A 25 -4.67 6.13 -6.37
C LYS A 25 -3.30 5.56 -6.11
N ASN A 26 -2.32 6.46 -5.97
CA ASN A 26 -1.03 6.14 -5.37
C ASN A 26 -1.32 5.64 -3.94
N ARG A 27 -1.45 4.33 -3.78
CA ARG A 27 -1.70 3.70 -2.48
C ARG A 27 -0.37 3.20 -1.93
N ILE A 28 -0.18 3.37 -0.63
CA ILE A 28 0.93 2.76 0.11
C ILE A 28 0.32 1.67 0.97
N LEU A 29 0.90 0.48 0.92
CA LEU A 29 0.60 -0.60 1.85
C LEU A 29 1.65 -0.54 2.97
N VAL A 30 1.17 -0.64 4.21
CA VAL A 30 2.02 -0.62 5.40
C VAL A 30 1.78 -1.91 6.16
N ALA A 31 2.86 -2.60 6.51
CA ALA A 31 2.84 -3.76 7.40
C ALA A 31 3.35 -3.31 8.78
N ILE A 32 2.60 -3.67 9.82
CA ILE A 32 2.90 -3.33 11.21
C ILE A 32 3.05 -4.64 11.98
N ASP A 33 4.23 -4.86 12.55
CA ASP A 33 4.49 -5.90 13.56
C ASP A 33 4.37 -5.24 14.93
N PHE A 34 3.33 -5.60 15.69
CA PHE A 34 3.07 -5.05 17.01
C PHE A 34 3.34 -6.11 18.09
N GLY A 35 4.61 -6.26 18.45
CA GLY A 35 5.04 -7.21 19.47
C GLY A 35 4.93 -6.64 20.88
N THR A 36 5.03 -7.52 21.88
CA THR A 36 4.99 -7.13 23.30
C THR A 36 6.20 -6.30 23.72
N THR A 37 7.39 -6.63 23.20
CA THR A 37 8.64 -5.92 23.54
C THR A 37 9.05 -4.92 22.47
N TYR A 38 8.91 -5.29 21.20
CA TYR A 38 9.37 -4.50 20.06
C TYR A 38 8.31 -4.44 18.96
N SER A 39 8.22 -3.31 18.29
CA SER A 39 7.37 -3.05 17.13
C SER A 39 8.21 -2.65 15.90
N ALA A 40 7.70 -2.96 14.71
CA ALA A 40 8.35 -2.65 13.43
C ALA A 40 7.34 -2.20 12.39
N ILE A 41 7.80 -1.39 11.42
CA ILE A 41 6.97 -0.94 10.29
C ILE A 41 7.74 -1.14 8.99
N ALA A 42 7.08 -1.71 7.99
CA ALA A 42 7.57 -1.81 6.62
C ALA A 42 6.51 -1.27 5.65
N TRP A 43 6.93 -0.82 4.46
CA TRP A 43 6.02 -0.23 3.48
C TRP A 43 6.36 -0.61 2.03
N VAL A 44 5.33 -0.50 1.17
CA VAL A 44 5.46 -0.67 -0.28
C VAL A 44 4.44 0.20 -1.02
N ARG A 45 4.85 0.81 -2.15
CA ARG A 45 3.91 1.42 -3.11
C ARG A 45 3.13 0.32 -3.81
N ALA A 46 1.82 0.36 -3.69
CA ALA A 46 0.94 -0.52 -4.44
C ALA A 46 1.02 -0.14 -5.92
N THR A 47 1.70 -0.96 -6.72
CA THR A 47 1.70 -0.80 -8.17
C THR A 47 0.64 -1.72 -8.78
N ALA A 48 0.01 -1.27 -9.88
CA ALA A 48 -1.08 -1.99 -10.54
C ALA A 48 -0.67 -3.37 -11.13
N ARG A 49 0.62 -3.72 -11.11
CA ARG A 49 1.16 -4.96 -11.66
C ARG A 49 1.76 -5.84 -10.56
N GLY A 50 0.94 -6.34 -9.63
CA GLY A 50 1.09 -7.62 -8.91
C GLY A 50 2.40 -7.96 -8.16
N GLY A 51 3.45 -7.16 -8.26
CA GLY A 51 4.76 -7.37 -7.65
C GLY A 51 5.00 -6.24 -6.67
N SER A 52 4.54 -6.43 -5.44
CA SER A 52 4.80 -5.49 -4.35
C SER A 52 5.90 -6.09 -3.47
N GLN A 53 7.16 -5.98 -3.92
CA GLN A 53 8.30 -6.25 -3.05
C GLN A 53 8.40 -5.13 -2.00
N PRO A 54 8.71 -5.41 -0.72
CA PRO A 54 8.86 -4.38 0.30
C PRO A 54 9.84 -3.31 -0.18
N GLN A 55 9.42 -2.05 -0.20
CA GLN A 55 10.30 -0.96 -0.65
C GLN A 55 11.19 -0.42 0.46
N GLY A 56 10.84 -0.66 1.72
CA GLY A 56 11.73 -0.38 2.84
C GLY A 56 11.16 -0.77 4.20
N ILE A 57 12.07 -1.02 5.14
CA ILE A 57 11.80 -1.07 6.57
C ILE A 57 12.06 0.34 7.13
N ILE A 58 11.18 0.81 8.01
CA ILE A 58 11.40 2.08 8.72
C ILE A 58 12.51 1.86 9.73
N GLN A 59 13.67 2.47 9.48
CA GLN A 59 14.79 2.54 10.43
C GLN A 59 14.89 3.91 11.10
N ASN A 60 14.16 4.89 10.56
CA ASN A 60 14.20 6.26 11.03
C ASN A 60 13.04 6.55 11.97
N TRP A 61 13.30 6.42 13.27
CA TRP A 61 12.27 6.54 14.30
C TRP A 61 12.34 7.90 15.02
N PRO A 62 11.19 8.54 15.32
CA PRO A 62 11.18 9.79 16.07
C PRO A 62 11.91 9.67 17.40
N GLY A 63 12.75 10.66 17.72
CA GLY A 63 13.48 10.71 19.00
C GLY A 63 14.68 9.76 19.11
N LYS A 64 15.06 9.06 18.04
CA LYS A 64 16.31 8.27 17.99
C LYS A 64 17.21 8.72 16.82
N ALA A 65 18.53 8.62 17.03
CA ALA A 65 19.51 8.60 15.94
C ALA A 65 19.59 7.16 15.40
N ASN A 66 19.49 6.99 14.08
CA ASN A 66 18.93 5.79 13.44
C ASN A 66 19.94 4.70 13.08
N THR A 67 19.72 3.46 13.53
CA THR A 67 20.22 2.22 12.87
C THR A 67 19.36 0.96 13.16
N GLU A 68 18.16 1.05 13.77
CA GLU A 68 17.43 -0.14 14.22
C GLU A 68 16.12 -0.38 13.44
N ASP A 69 15.93 -1.63 13.00
CA ASP A 69 14.74 -2.09 12.26
C ASP A 69 13.48 -2.20 13.14
N LYS A 70 13.65 -2.23 14.47
CA LYS A 70 12.57 -2.34 15.45
C LYS A 70 12.78 -1.36 16.59
N VAL A 71 11.68 -0.93 17.22
CA VAL A 71 11.69 -0.05 18.40
C VAL A 71 10.91 -0.64 19.56
N PRO A 72 11.21 -0.28 20.82
CA PRO A 72 10.44 -0.76 21.96
C PRO A 72 8.95 -0.42 21.84
N THR A 73 8.07 -1.39 22.10
CA THR A 73 6.62 -1.17 22.17
C THR A 73 6.25 -0.49 23.48
N LYS A 74 6.48 0.82 23.56
CA LYS A 74 6.24 1.60 24.78
C LYS A 74 5.54 2.90 24.44
N MET A 75 4.61 3.29 25.30
CA MET A 75 3.98 4.62 25.29
C MET A 75 4.35 5.31 26.60
N GLY A 76 4.78 6.57 26.51
CA GLY A 76 5.08 7.41 27.66
C GLY A 76 4.50 8.79 27.44
N LEU A 77 4.02 9.42 28.51
CA LEU A 77 3.68 10.83 28.46
C LEU A 77 4.98 11.65 28.40
N PRO A 78 5.02 12.74 27.62
CA PRO A 78 6.11 13.70 27.77
C PRO A 78 6.12 14.16 29.23
N ARG A 79 7.32 14.29 29.80
CA ARG A 79 7.47 14.87 31.13
C ARG A 79 6.85 16.26 31.07
N GLN A 80 5.75 16.50 31.81
CA GLN A 80 5.26 17.86 32.03
C GLN A 80 6.43 18.63 32.64
N ARG A 81 6.79 19.76 32.02
CA ARG A 81 7.79 20.61 32.61
C ARG A 81 7.13 21.35 33.77
N PRO A 82 7.83 21.58 34.90
CA PRO A 82 7.25 22.25 36.06
C PRO A 82 6.60 23.61 35.72
N GLU A 83 7.07 24.30 34.67
CA GLU A 83 6.51 25.55 34.18
C GLU A 83 5.13 25.47 33.49
N ASP A 84 4.61 24.28 33.21
CA ASP A 84 3.29 24.10 32.56
C ASP A 84 2.12 24.03 33.58
N GLU A 85 2.40 24.12 34.89
CA GLU A 85 1.39 24.31 35.96
C GLU A 85 1.26 25.80 36.33
N ILE A 86 0.38 26.53 35.65
CA ILE A 86 -0.14 27.85 36.08
C ILE A 86 -1.67 27.84 36.00
#